data_AF-A0A7R9Q604-F1
#
_entry.id   AF-A0A7R9Q604-F1
#
_cell.length_a   1.000
_cell.length_b   1.000
_cell.length_c   1.000
_cell.angle_alpha   90.00
_cell.angle_beta   90.00
_cell.angle_gamma   90.00
#
_symmetry.space_group_name_H-M   'P 1'
#
loop_
_entity.id
_entity.type
_entity.pdbx_description
1 polymer ?
#
loop_
_entity_poly.entity_id
_entity_poly.type
_entity_poly.pdbx_seq_one_letter_code
_entity_poly.pdbx_strand_id
1 'polypeptide(L)' 'MAESTVKPRLSTYSKDWNEKCSRTSESLAEAGFYMVGGTLRSFSRHITKDIWTEHALWFPWCEFVIIIKGEEFIDQKNK' A
#
# COMPACT_ATOMS: atom_id res chain seq x y z
N MET A 1 9.14 -6.46 -10.33
CA MET A 1 7.88 -6.64 -11.09
C MET A 1 6.95 -5.42 -11.03
N ALA A 2 7.46 -4.18 -10.90
CA ALA A 2 6.61 -2.98 -10.75
C ALA A 2 6.14 -2.35 -12.07
N GLU A 3 6.83 -2.63 -13.18
CA GLU A 3 6.62 -1.99 -14.48
C GLU A 3 5.32 -2.46 -15.17
N SER A 4 4.88 -3.70 -14.91
CA SER A 4 3.70 -4.31 -15.55
C SER A 4 2.36 -3.69 -15.13
N THR A 5 2.32 -2.82 -14.11
CA THR A 5 1.06 -2.25 -13.59
C THR A 5 0.91 -0.73 -13.80
N VAL A 6 1.90 -0.03 -14.40
CA VAL A 6 1.81 1.43 -14.60
C VAL A 6 0.78 1.79 -15.69
N LYS A 7 0.82 1.11 -16.83
CA LYS A 7 -0.11 1.34 -17.97
C LYS A 7 -1.60 1.25 -17.59
N PRO A 8 -2.07 0.20 -16.89
CA PRO A 8 -3.48 0.15 -16.47
C PRO A 8 -3.83 1.24 -15.46
N ARG A 9 -2.90 1.65 -14.58
CA ARG A 9 -3.12 2.77 -13.64
C ARG A 9 -3.26 4.10 -14.37
N LEU A 10 -2.42 4.37 -15.37
CA LEU A 10 -2.51 5.56 -16.22
C LEU A 10 -3.87 5.70 -16.91
N SER A 11 -4.44 4.59 -17.35
CA SER A 11 -5.77 4.58 -17.99
C SER A 11 -6.93 4.96 -17.06
N THR A 12 -6.71 5.04 -15.75
CA THR A 12 -7.75 5.42 -14.78
C THR A 12 -7.89 6.92 -14.58
N TYR A 13 -6.92 7.72 -15.04
CA TYR A 13 -6.96 9.17 -14.91
C TYR A 13 -7.81 9.80 -16.02
N SER A 14 -8.65 10.78 -15.69
CA SER A 14 -9.39 11.55 -16.70
C SER A 14 -8.43 12.42 -17.52
N LYS A 15 -8.78 12.71 -18.78
CA LYS A 15 -8.01 13.63 -19.63
C LYS A 15 -7.88 15.03 -19.02
N ASP A 16 -8.89 15.44 -18.26
CA ASP A 16 -8.97 16.75 -17.57
C ASP A 16 -8.14 16.80 -16.27
N TRP A 17 -7.47 15.70 -15.88
CA TRP A 17 -6.66 15.64 -14.66
C TRP A 17 -5.51 16.64 -14.70
N ASN A 18 -4.85 16.76 -15.86
CA ASN A 18 -3.70 17.66 -16.05
C ASN A 18 -4.04 19.14 -15.87
N GLU A 19 -5.32 19.53 -16.02
CA GLU A 19 -5.77 20.92 -15.83
C GLU A 19 -6.05 21.26 -14.36
N LYS A 20 -6.34 20.25 -13.53
CA LYS A 20 -6.73 20.44 -12.11
C LYS A 20 -5.64 20.11 -11.11
N CYS A 21 -4.56 19.44 -11.53
CA CYS A 21 -3.52 18.95 -10.63
C CYS A 21 -2.12 19.21 -11.19
N SER A 22 -1.25 19.88 -10.41
CA SER A 22 0.16 20.10 -10.77
C SER A 22 1.03 18.83 -10.82
N ARG A 23 0.48 17.66 -10.48
CA ARG A 23 1.19 16.37 -10.52
C ARG A 23 0.77 15.57 -11.74
N THR A 24 1.73 15.13 -12.55
CA THR A 24 1.48 14.31 -13.73
C THR A 24 0.91 12.95 -13.33
N SER A 25 -0.08 12.49 -14.08
CA SER A 25 -0.69 11.16 -13.91
C SER A 25 0.35 10.04 -14.04
N GLU A 26 1.40 10.26 -14.84
CA GLU A 26 2.56 9.36 -15.01
C GLU A 26 3.31 9.13 -13.69
N SER A 27 3.76 10.20 -13.03
CA SER A 27 4.47 10.07 -11.76
C SER A 27 3.63 9.38 -10.68
N LEU A 28 2.32 9.64 -10.66
CA LEU A 28 1.39 8.97 -9.75
C LEU A 28 1.22 7.48 -10.08
N ALA A 29 1.07 7.14 -11.36
CA ALA A 29 0.95 5.76 -11.80
C ALA A 29 2.24 4.95 -11.58
N GLU A 30 3.40 5.58 -11.71
CA GLU A 30 4.70 5.00 -11.36
C GLU A 30 4.82 4.76 -9.86
N ALA A 31 4.36 5.71 -9.03
CA ALA A 31 4.32 5.58 -7.58
C ALA A 31 3.22 4.63 -7.04
N GLY A 32 2.46 3.96 -7.91
CA GLY A 32 1.46 2.96 -7.53
C GLY A 32 0.07 3.53 -7.21
N PHE A 33 -0.20 4.77 -7.60
CA PHE A 33 -1.51 5.42 -7.46
C PHE A 33 -2.38 5.26 -8.70
N TYR A 34 -3.69 5.22 -8.51
CA TYR A 34 -4.72 5.08 -9.53
C TYR A 34 -6.00 5.80 -9.11
N MET A 35 -6.89 6.11 -10.06
CA MET A 35 -8.16 6.79 -9.80
C MET A 35 -9.35 5.82 -9.80
N VAL A 36 -10.26 6.01 -8.85
CA VAL A 36 -11.54 5.30 -8.79
C VAL A 36 -12.63 6.30 -8.41
N GLY A 37 -13.62 6.50 -9.29
CA GLY A 37 -14.75 7.40 -9.01
C GLY A 37 -14.33 8.83 -8.66
N GLY A 38 -13.28 9.36 -9.31
CA GLY A 38 -12.75 10.70 -9.05
C GLY A 38 -11.86 10.82 -7.80
N THR A 39 -11.58 9.71 -7.10
CA THR A 39 -10.71 9.70 -5.92
C THR A 39 -9.39 9.01 -6.23
N LEU A 40 -8.28 9.64 -5.83
CA LEU A 40 -6.94 9.05 -5.92
C LEU A 40 -6.76 7.96 -4.85
N ARG A 41 -6.45 6.74 -5.27
CA ARG A 41 -6.16 5.58 -4.43
C ARG A 41 -4.74 5.09 -4.71
N SER A 42 -4.15 4.35 -3.79
CA SER A 42 -2.89 3.64 -4.00
C SER A 42 -3.01 2.18 -3.62
N PHE A 43 -2.26 1.33 -4.32
CA PHE A 43 -2.05 -0.06 -3.88
C PHE A 43 -1.13 -0.12 -2.66
N SER A 44 -0.26 0.87 -2.49
CA SER A 44 0.74 0.94 -1.41
C SER A 44 0.20 1.36 -0.04
N ARG A 45 -1.12 1.30 0.23
CA ARG A 45 -1.57 1.61 1.60
C ARG A 45 -1.24 0.52 2.62
N HIS A 46 -1.07 -0.75 2.23
CA HIS A 46 -0.85 -1.84 3.21
C HIS A 46 -0.01 -3.03 2.73
N ILE A 47 0.38 -3.15 1.46
CA ILE A 47 1.08 -4.35 0.95
C ILE A 47 2.51 -4.52 1.51
N THR A 48 3.09 -3.48 2.13
CA THR A 48 4.42 -3.55 2.76
C THR A 48 4.41 -3.37 4.26
N LYS A 49 3.25 -3.40 4.93
CA LYS A 49 3.31 -3.81 6.33
C LYS A 49 3.49 -5.31 6.28
N ASP A 50 4.72 -5.75 6.57
CA ASP A 50 5.09 -7.16 6.71
C ASP A 50 3.90 -7.93 7.27
N ILE A 51 3.44 -9.00 6.62
CA ILE A 51 2.22 -9.72 7.04
C ILE A 51 2.32 -10.08 8.53
N TRP A 52 3.53 -10.36 8.99
CA TRP A 52 3.88 -10.58 10.39
C TRP A 52 3.67 -9.35 11.29
N THR A 53 3.93 -8.14 10.80
CA THR A 53 3.65 -6.90 11.51
C THR A 53 2.16 -6.69 11.70
N GLU A 54 1.33 -6.89 10.67
CA GLU A 54 -0.12 -6.82 10.85
C GLU A 54 -0.62 -7.95 11.76
N HIS A 55 -0.14 -9.17 11.56
CA HIS A 55 -0.51 -10.30 12.40
C HIS A 55 -0.17 -10.05 13.88
N ALA A 56 1.02 -9.52 14.18
CA ALA A 56 1.42 -9.15 15.54
C ALA A 56 0.63 -7.98 16.12
N LEU A 57 0.24 -6.99 15.30
CA LEU A 57 -0.56 -5.84 15.73
C LEU A 57 -2.01 -6.23 16.06
N TRP A 58 -2.62 -7.07 15.23
CA TRP A 58 -4.02 -7.46 15.37
C TRP A 58 -4.23 -8.65 16.31
N PHE A 59 -3.25 -9.56 16.39
CA PHE A 59 -3.33 -10.78 17.21
C PHE A 59 -2.03 -11.04 17.98
N PRO A 60 -1.72 -10.21 18.99
CA PRO A 60 -0.47 -10.34 19.75
C PRO A 60 -0.36 -11.63 20.58
N TRP A 61 -1.49 -12.30 20.85
CA TRP A 61 -1.55 -13.58 21.57
C TRP A 61 -1.52 -14.81 20.64
N CYS A 62 -1.30 -14.63 19.34
CA CYS A 62 -1.23 -15.76 18.41
C CYS A 62 0.04 -16.58 18.66
N GLU A 63 -0.12 -17.78 19.24
CA GLU A 63 1.00 -18.71 19.52
C GLU A 63 1.88 -18.96 18.29
N PHE A 64 1.29 -19.00 17.10
CA PHE A 64 2.05 -19.16 15.85
C PHE A 64 2.98 -17.97 15.55
N VAL A 65 2.53 -16.74 15.76
CA VAL A 65 3.38 -15.54 15.58
C VAL A 65 4.46 -15.51 16.66
N ILE A 66 4.10 -15.86 17.91
CA ILE A 66 5.05 -15.95 19.03
C ILE A 66 6.17 -16.96 18.72
N ILE A 67 5.82 -18.14 18.22
CA ILE A 67 6.78 -19.19 17.89
C ILE A 67 7.70 -18.80 16.73
N ILE A 68 7.15 -18.16 15.68
CA ILE A 68 7.92 -17.86 14.46
C ILE A 68 8.75 -16.57 14.57
N LYS A 69 8.25 -15.54 15.28
CA LYS A 69 8.88 -14.22 15.36
C LYS A 69 9.45 -13.88 16.74
N GLY A 70 9.04 -14.59 17.79
CA GLY A 70 9.42 -14.31 19.17
C GLY A 70 8.56 -13.25 19.83
N GLU A 71 8.45 -13.31 21.16
CA GLU A 71 7.68 -12.34 21.96
C GLU A 71 8.24 -10.92 21.87
N GLU A 72 9.57 -10.77 21.72
CA GLU A 72 10.22 -9.46 21.60
C GLU A 72 9.76 -8.70 20.34
N PHE A 73 9.51 -9.42 19.23
CA PHE A 73 8.95 -8.83 18.01
C PHE A 73 7.55 -8.28 18.22
N ILE A 74 6.75 -8.93 19.06
CA ILE A 74 5.38 -8.52 19.37
C ILE A 74 5.38 -7.34 20.34
N ASP A 75 6.24 -7.35 21.37
CA ASP A 75 6.40 -6.25 22.32
C ASP A 75 6.84 -4.95 21.63
N GLN A 76 7.80 -5.03 20.70
CA GLN A 76 8.22 -3.87 19.89
C GLN A 76 7.10 -3.28 19.02
N LYS A 77 6.06 -4.06 18.69
CA LYS A 77 4.93 -3.61 17.87
C LYS A 77 3.73 -3.13 18.69
N ASN A 78 3.67 -3.43 19.98
CA ASN A 78 2.60 -3.01 20.89
C ASN A 78 2.95 -1.76 21.73
N LYS A 79 4.13 -1.16 21.53
CA LYS A 79 4.47 0.18 22.02
C LYS A 79 4.02 1.27 21.06
#